data_AF-A0A2P8F4M7-F1
#
_entry.id   AF-A0A2P8F4M7-F1
#
_cell.length_a   1.000
_cell.length_b   1.000
_cell.length_c   1.000
_cell.angle_alpha   90.00
_cell.angle_beta   90.00
_cell.angle_gamma   90.00
#
_symmetry.space_group_name_H-M   'P 1'
#
loop_
_entity.id
_entity.type
_entity.pdbx_description
1 polymer ?
#
loop_
_entity_poly.entity_id
_entity_poly.type
_entity_poly.pdbx_seq_one_letter_code
_entity_poly.pdbx_strand_id
1 'polypeptide(L)'
;MDLYTGTTHVCFTFLLFMSAVWTFFAWGFGLLASKKHWSVAWGQVGDLCWYALFVMHGVLFYVLWFETVPVSSQLLLLIGLHVAFRLLFIKPDR
;
A
#
# COMPACT_ATOMS: atom_id res chain seq x y z
N MET A 1 -7.95 -2.65 26.63
CA MET A 1 -6.85 -2.80 25.66
C MET A 1 -5.57 -2.77 26.48
N ASP A 2 -4.81 -3.86 26.52
CA ASP A 2 -3.58 -3.91 27.33
C ASP A 2 -2.54 -2.92 26.78
N LEU A 3 -1.72 -2.33 27.66
CA LEU A 3 -0.75 -1.28 27.31
C LEU A 3 0.18 -1.71 26.16
N TYR A 4 0.57 -2.98 26.13
CA TYR A 4 1.41 -3.57 25.09
C TYR A 4 0.72 -3.64 23.72
N THR A 5 -0.55 -4.06 23.70
CA THR A 5 -1.38 -4.12 22.48
C THR A 5 -1.68 -2.71 21.96
N GLY A 6 -1.98 -1.77 22.85
CA GLY A 6 -2.19 -0.36 22.50
C GLY A 6 -0.94 0.27 21.87
N THR A 7 0.23 0.04 22.46
CA THR A 7 1.51 0.55 21.92
C THR A 7 1.81 -0.04 20.54
N THR A 8 1.59 -1.34 20.36
CA THR A 8 1.78 -2.03 19.07
C THR A 8 0.88 -1.45 17.97
N HIS A 9 -0.40 -1.17 18.28
CA HIS A 9 -1.34 -0.59 17.31
C HIS A 9 -0.98 0.85 16.93
N VAL A 10 -0.50 1.65 17.88
CA VAL A 10 -0.01 3.02 17.61
C VAL A 10 1.22 2.99 16.70
N CYS A 11 2.21 2.15 17.00
CA CYS A 11 3.38 1.97 16.14
C CYS A 11 2.99 1.52 14.73
N PHE A 12 2.06 0.58 14.62
CA PHE A 12 1.61 0.09 13.32
C PHE A 12 0.79 1.14 12.55
N THR A 13 0.00 1.96 13.25
CA THR A 13 -0.70 3.09 12.65
C THR A 13 0.27 4.08 12.01
N PHE A 14 1.38 4.38 12.70
CA PHE A 14 2.43 5.24 12.15
C PHE A 14 3.08 4.63 10.90
N LEU A 15 3.40 3.33 10.94
CA LEU A 15 3.94 2.60 9.77
C LEU A 15 2.96 2.60 8.60
N LEU A 16 1.67 2.39 8.86
CA LEU A 16 0.62 2.40 7.86
C LEU A 16 0.48 3.77 7.22
N PHE A 17 0.53 4.84 8.01
CA PHE A 17 0.52 6.20 7.50
C PHE A 17 1.75 6.50 6.62
N MET A 18 2.95 6.14 7.07
CA MET A 18 4.17 6.30 6.27
C MET A 18 4.11 5.48 4.98
N SER A 19 3.55 4.27 5.02
CA SER A 19 3.31 3.44 3.84
C SER A 19 2.30 4.07 2.87
N ALA A 20 1.26 4.72 3.37
CA ALA A 20 0.28 5.42 2.54
C ALA A 20 0.91 6.62 1.83
N VAL A 21 1.73 7.40 2.56
CA VAL A 21 2.52 8.51 1.99
C VAL A 21 3.48 7.99 0.92
N TRP A 22 4.19 6.90 1.18
CA TRP A 22 5.06 6.26 0.19
C TRP A 22 4.30 5.79 -1.05
N THR A 23 3.11 5.21 -0.85
CA THR A 23 2.23 4.79 -1.96
C THR A 23 1.80 5.96 -2.81
N PHE A 24 1.44 7.07 -2.19
CA PHE A 24 1.02 8.25 -2.92
C PHE A 24 2.15 8.83 -3.77
N PHE A 25 3.32 9.06 -3.16
CA PHE A 25 4.45 9.70 -3.84
C PHE A 25 5.28 8.75 -4.69
N ALA A 26 5.93 7.77 -4.08
CA ALA A 26 6.90 6.92 -4.77
C ALA A 26 6.24 6.05 -5.83
N TRP A 27 5.12 5.40 -5.51
CA TRP A 27 4.39 4.60 -6.50
C TRP A 27 3.64 5.47 -7.51
N GLY A 28 3.07 6.60 -7.09
CA GLY A 28 2.42 7.54 -8.00
C GLY A 28 3.37 8.06 -9.08
N PHE A 29 4.55 8.56 -8.69
CA PHE A 29 5.56 9.02 -9.65
C PHE A 29 6.15 7.89 -10.49
N GLY A 30 6.42 6.72 -9.88
CA GLY A 30 6.91 5.55 -10.61
C GLY A 30 5.92 5.05 -11.67
N LEU A 31 4.62 5.09 -11.38
CA LEU A 31 3.57 4.72 -12.32
C LEU A 31 3.49 5.74 -13.47
N LEU A 32 3.50 7.04 -13.17
CA LEU A 32 3.50 8.09 -14.18
C LEU A 32 4.69 7.97 -15.15
N ALA A 33 5.88 7.63 -14.64
CA ALA A 33 7.05 7.34 -15.46
C ALA A 33 6.84 6.09 -16.32
N SER A 34 6.38 4.99 -15.71
CA SER A 34 6.18 3.70 -16.38
C SER A 34 5.12 3.74 -17.49
N LYS A 35 4.08 4.58 -17.34
CA LYS A 35 3.01 4.76 -18.34
C LYS A 35 3.51 5.25 -19.70
N LYS A 36 4.68 5.90 -19.76
CA LYS A 36 5.31 6.29 -21.04
C LYS A 36 5.72 5.09 -21.90
N HIS A 37 5.84 3.91 -21.30
CA HIS A 37 6.36 2.69 -21.94
C HIS A 37 5.28 1.62 -22.18
N TRP A 38 4.02 1.93 -21.94
CA TRP A 38 2.92 0.97 -22.02
C TRP A 38 1.79 1.43 -22.92
N SER A 39 0.90 0.50 -23.25
CA SER A 39 -0.37 0.83 -23.88
C SER A 39 -1.27 1.62 -22.92
N VAL A 40 -2.15 2.43 -23.48
CA VAL A 40 -3.13 3.23 -22.73
C VAL A 40 -3.96 2.36 -21.79
N ALA A 41 -4.42 1.20 -22.27
CA ALA A 41 -5.22 0.26 -21.49
C ALA A 41 -4.44 -0.28 -20.26
N TRP A 42 -3.17 -0.65 -20.42
CA TRP A 42 -2.36 -1.15 -19.31
C TRP A 42 -2.05 -0.04 -18.29
N GLY A 43 -1.87 1.19 -18.76
CA GLY A 43 -1.73 2.36 -17.90
C GLY A 43 -2.96 2.61 -17.02
N GLN A 44 -4.17 2.43 -17.56
CA GLN A 44 -5.43 2.57 -16.79
C GLN A 44 -5.59 1.48 -15.72
N VAL A 45 -5.20 0.23 -16.03
CA VAL A 45 -5.17 -0.86 -15.05
C VAL A 45 -4.21 -0.51 -13.90
N GLY A 46 -3.03 0.03 -14.22
CA GLY A 46 -2.07 0.50 -13.23
C GLY A 46 -2.65 1.60 -12.33
N ASP A 47 -3.37 2.58 -12.89
CA ASP A 47 -4.03 3.63 -12.10
C ASP A 47 -5.07 3.03 -11.13
N LEU A 48 -5.91 2.10 -11.62
CA LEU A 48 -6.92 1.45 -10.81
C LEU A 48 -6.29 0.64 -9.66
N CYS A 49 -5.24 -0.13 -9.95
CA CYS A 49 -4.51 -0.90 -8.94
C CYS A 49 -3.81 0.01 -7.92
N TRP A 50 -3.32 1.17 -8.34
CA TRP A 50 -2.72 2.15 -7.45
C TRP A 50 -3.75 2.77 -6.49
N TYR A 51 -4.92 3.16 -7.00
CA TYR A 51 -6.03 3.63 -6.16
C TYR A 51 -6.50 2.55 -5.19
N ALA A 52 -6.63 1.31 -5.66
CA ALA A 52 -7.00 0.18 -4.79
C ALA A 52 -5.96 -0.02 -3.68
N LEU A 53 -4.67 0.01 -4.01
CA LEU A 53 -3.59 -0.07 -3.01
C LEU A 53 -3.68 1.07 -1.98
N PHE A 54 -3.98 2.29 -2.42
CA PHE A 54 -4.15 3.42 -1.51
C PHE A 54 -5.36 3.25 -0.59
N VAL A 55 -6.53 2.89 -1.14
CA VAL A 55 -7.75 2.63 -0.36
C VAL A 55 -7.56 1.49 0.65
N MET A 56 -6.77 0.47 0.31
CA MET A 56 -6.45 -0.63 1.22
C MET A 56 -5.74 -0.16 2.50
N HIS A 57 -5.03 0.97 2.50
CA HIS A 57 -4.48 1.53 3.74
C HIS A 57 -5.59 1.99 4.69
N GLY A 58 -6.68 2.57 4.18
CA GLY A 58 -7.85 2.93 4.98
C GLY A 58 -8.57 1.70 5.55
N VAL A 59 -8.68 0.63 4.75
CA VAL A 59 -9.24 -0.65 5.20
C VAL A 59 -8.38 -1.25 6.31
N LEU A 60 -7.07 -1.30 6.13
CA LEU A 60 -6.14 -1.81 7.14
C LEU A 60 -6.15 -0.97 8.41
N PHE A 61 -6.31 0.35 8.30
CA PHE A 61 -6.47 1.21 9.47
C PHE A 61 -7.73 0.84 10.27
N TYR A 62 -8.86 0.68 9.59
CA TYR A 62 -10.10 0.25 10.23
C TYR A 62 -9.92 -1.13 10.89
N VAL A 63 -9.38 -2.10 10.16
CA VAL A 63 -9.17 -3.47 10.67
C VAL A 63 -8.25 -3.48 11.89
N LEU A 64 -7.18 -2.67 11.90
CA LEU A 64 -6.27 -2.55 13.03
C LEU A 64 -6.95 -2.12 14.34
N TRP A 65 -7.92 -1.21 14.25
CA TRP A 65 -8.53 -0.59 15.43
C TRP A 65 -9.85 -1.23 15.86
N PHE A 66 -10.58 -1.82 14.91
CA PHE A 66 -11.95 -2.26 15.14
C PHE A 66 -12.15 -3.78 15.00
N GLU A 67 -11.20 -4.49 14.40
CA GLU A 67 -11.31 -5.93 14.16
C GLU A 67 -10.23 -6.72 14.92
N THR A 68 -10.44 -8.02 15.12
CA THR A 68 -9.49 -8.88 15.85
C THR A 68 -8.48 -9.58 14.93
N VAL A 69 -8.16 -8.97 13.79
CA VAL A 69 -7.23 -9.56 12.80
C VAL A 69 -5.78 -9.34 13.24
N PRO A 70 -4.94 -10.38 13.26
CA PRO A 70 -3.54 -10.25 13.67
C PRO A 70 -2.77 -9.21 12.84
N VAL A 71 -1.99 -8.36 13.52
CA VAL A 71 -1.14 -7.32 12.90
C VAL A 71 -0.16 -7.93 11.89
N SER A 72 0.35 -9.13 12.16
CA SER A 72 1.26 -9.85 11.26
C SER A 72 0.62 -10.16 9.90
N SER A 73 -0.65 -10.59 9.88
CA SER A 73 -1.40 -10.85 8.66
C SER A 73 -1.63 -9.56 7.86
N GLN A 74 -1.95 -8.46 8.55
CA GLN A 74 -2.10 -7.15 7.93
C GLN A 74 -0.79 -6.66 7.31
N LEU A 75 0.34 -6.83 8.01
CA LEU A 75 1.66 -6.46 7.52
C LEU A 75 2.06 -7.28 6.28
N LEU A 76 1.85 -8.61 6.31
CA LEU A 76 2.15 -9.48 5.17
C LEU A 76 1.31 -9.10 3.95
N LEU A 77 0.04 -8.79 4.14
CA LEU A 77 -0.84 -8.31 3.07
C LEU A 77 -0.33 -6.99 2.49
N LEU A 78 0.00 -6.01 3.35
CA LEU A 78 0.51 -4.71 2.92
C LEU A 78 1.80 -4.85 2.09
N ILE A 79 2.78 -5.59 2.61
CA ILE A 79 4.04 -5.85 1.90
C ILE A 79 3.77 -6.56 0.57
N GLY A 80 2.93 -7.60 0.59
CA GLY A 80 2.59 -8.37 -0.61
C GLY A 80 1.98 -7.50 -1.71
N LEU A 81 1.02 -6.64 -1.36
CA LEU A 81 0.39 -5.73 -2.31
C LEU A 81 1.39 -4.70 -2.86
N HIS A 82 2.27 -4.13 -2.03
CA HIS A 82 3.32 -3.21 -2.48
C HIS A 82 4.30 -3.88 -3.44
N VAL A 83 4.76 -5.08 -3.12
CA VAL A 83 5.69 -5.85 -3.96
C VAL A 83 5.02 -6.22 -5.28
N ALA A 84 3.79 -6.74 -5.24
CA ALA A 84 3.03 -7.09 -6.44
C ALA A 84 2.82 -5.86 -7.33
N PHE A 85 2.41 -4.72 -6.76
CA PHE A 85 2.24 -3.49 -7.49
C PHE A 85 3.55 -3.05 -8.16
N ARG A 86 4.66 -3.06 -7.42
CA ARG A 86 5.98 -2.71 -7.96
C ARG A 86 6.37 -3.61 -9.12
N LEU A 87 6.24 -4.93 -8.97
CA LEU A 87 6.67 -5.90 -9.99
C LEU A 87 5.86 -5.80 -11.28
N LEU A 88 4.56 -5.52 -11.17
CA LEU A 88 3.67 -5.44 -12.31
C LEU A 88 3.71 -4.08 -12.99
N PHE A 89 3.87 -3.01 -12.20
CA PHE A 89 3.60 -1.64 -12.66
C PHE A 89 4.76 -0.65 -12.54
N ILE A 90 5.90 -1.01 -11.95
CA ILE A 90 7.03 -0.09 -11.84
C ILE A 90 8.21 -0.69 -12.60
N LYS A 91 8.46 -0.15 -13.80
CA LYS A 91 9.68 -0.48 -14.53
C LYS A 91 10.87 0.25 -13.90
N PRO A 92 12.02 -0.42 -13.70
CA PRO A 92 13.25 0.29 -13.40
C PRO A 92 13.64 1.13 -14.62
N ASP A 93 13.88 2.42 -14.40
CA ASP A 93 14.48 3.30 -15.41
C ASP A 93 15.82 2.68 -15.82
N ARG A 94 15.92 2.27 -17.09
CA ARG A 94 17.17 1.84 -17.71
C ARG A 94 17.88 3.05 -18.31
#